data_AF-A0A559NKR9-F1
#
_entry.id   AF-A0A559NKR9-F1
#
_cell.length_a   1.000
_cell.length_b   1.000
_cell.length_c   1.000
_cell.angle_alpha   90.00
_cell.angle_beta   90.00
_cell.angle_gamma   90.00
#
_symmetry.space_group_name_H-M   'P 1'
#
loop_
_entity.id
_entity.type
_entity.pdbx_description
1 polymer ?
#
loop_
_entity_poly.entity_id
_entity_poly.type
_entity_poly.pdbx_seq_one_letter_code
_entity_poly.pdbx_strand_id
1 'polypeptide(L)'
;MYCGIQHTSDIEFRIIKIKNLNDFERLKENLKVLFETENKIATLIQRNGLRFSTNKITADIGEFYAHKLLNEEENMFEVVTQETSSTSECDLIGILKKNSSLKKHFNSKEIKIEVKTRRNQKGVKYLSSLKPEKFDLLCMTDINQDYSLNQIYLITTATAKEFLDIKYSRLIFKEEMAFTSLVKR
;
A
#
# COMPACT_ATOMS: atom_id res chain seq x y z
N MET A 1 17.06 31.50 -32.97
CA MET A 1 15.71 31.47 -32.35
C MET A 1 15.29 30.00 -32.28
N TYR A 2 15.64 29.30 -31.20
CA TYR A 2 15.32 27.87 -31.01
C TYR A 2 14.09 27.79 -30.08
N CYS A 3 12.93 27.51 -30.65
CA CYS A 3 11.73 27.15 -29.90
C CYS A 3 11.23 25.83 -30.51
N GLY A 4 11.58 24.70 -29.90
CA GLY A 4 11.25 23.39 -30.49
C GLY A 4 11.52 22.15 -29.65
N ILE A 5 12.12 22.28 -28.46
CA ILE A 5 12.50 21.11 -27.64
C ILE A 5 11.58 20.90 -26.42
N GLN A 6 10.77 21.90 -26.02
CA GLN A 6 9.86 21.76 -24.88
C GLN A 6 8.52 21.08 -25.19
N HIS A 7 8.12 20.97 -26.47
CA HIS A 7 6.77 20.50 -26.82
C HIS A 7 6.63 18.98 -26.92
N THR A 8 7.69 18.24 -27.25
CA THR A 8 7.64 16.78 -27.42
C THR A 8 7.58 16.03 -26.09
N SER A 9 8.33 16.51 -25.07
CA SER A 9 8.28 15.94 -23.72
C SER A 9 6.91 16.09 -23.07
N ASP A 10 6.23 17.21 -23.30
CA ASP A 10 4.88 17.47 -22.76
C ASP A 10 3.81 16.58 -23.41
N ILE A 11 3.95 16.26 -24.70
CA ILE A 11 3.01 15.39 -25.41
C ILE A 11 3.20 13.93 -24.99
N GLU A 12 4.43 13.44 -24.90
CA GLU A 12 4.71 12.08 -24.41
C GLU A 12 4.25 11.90 -22.96
N PHE A 13 4.49 12.90 -22.11
CA PHE A 13 4.00 12.90 -20.73
C PHE A 13 2.46 12.87 -20.66
N ARG A 14 1.79 13.66 -21.50
CA ARG A 14 0.32 13.64 -21.60
C ARG A 14 -0.22 12.30 -22.09
N ILE A 15 0.41 11.66 -23.09
CA ILE A 15 -0.02 10.36 -23.61
C ILE A 15 0.16 9.25 -22.57
N ILE A 16 1.29 9.22 -21.86
CA ILE A 16 1.53 8.27 -20.76
C ILE A 16 0.50 8.49 -19.65
N LYS A 17 0.23 9.75 -19.29
CA LYS A 17 -0.77 10.11 -18.28
C LYS A 17 -2.18 9.67 -18.69
N ILE A 18 -2.58 9.86 -19.95
CA ILE A 18 -3.88 9.43 -20.48
C ILE A 18 -4.00 7.91 -20.52
N LYS A 19 -2.95 7.18 -20.93
CA LYS A 19 -2.94 5.70 -20.88
C LYS A 19 -3.08 5.19 -19.45
N ASN A 20 -2.31 5.75 -18.51
CA ASN A 20 -2.39 5.39 -17.09
C ASN A 20 -3.76 5.70 -16.47
N LEU A 21 -4.42 6.79 -16.89
CA LEU A 21 -5.80 7.12 -16.48
C LEU A 21 -6.80 6.04 -16.93
N ASN A 22 -6.68 5.54 -18.16
CA ASN A 22 -7.55 4.50 -18.70
C ASN A 22 -7.36 3.15 -17.98
N ASP A 23 -6.12 2.79 -17.66
CA ASP A 23 -5.83 1.54 -16.93
C ASP A 23 -6.39 1.56 -15.50
N PHE A 24 -6.43 2.73 -14.85
CA PHE A 24 -7.01 2.85 -13.51
C PHE A 24 -8.54 2.79 -13.49
N GLU A 25 -9.22 3.39 -14.46
CA GLU A 25 -10.68 3.26 -14.56
C GLU A 25 -11.06 1.81 -14.87
N ARG A 26 -10.33 1.16 -15.77
CA ARG A 26 -10.46 -0.29 -16.01
C ARG A 26 -10.19 -1.12 -14.75
N LEU A 27 -9.17 -0.78 -13.97
CA LEU A 27 -8.90 -1.45 -12.70
C LEU A 27 -10.08 -1.29 -11.73
N LYS A 28 -10.66 -0.10 -11.59
CA LYS A 28 -11.82 0.12 -10.72
C LYS A 28 -13.01 -0.74 -11.13
N GLU A 29 -13.33 -0.79 -12.42
CA GLU A 29 -14.41 -1.65 -12.93
C GLU A 29 -14.15 -3.13 -12.62
N ASN A 30 -12.93 -3.60 -12.86
CA ASN A 30 -12.54 -4.98 -12.57
C ASN A 30 -12.58 -5.30 -11.07
N LEU A 31 -12.17 -4.37 -10.19
CA LEU A 31 -12.23 -4.53 -8.74
C LEU A 31 -13.66 -4.65 -8.22
N LYS A 32 -14.61 -3.93 -8.84
CA LYS A 32 -16.03 -4.06 -8.53
C LYS A 32 -16.55 -5.46 -8.90
N VAL A 33 -16.21 -5.95 -10.09
CA VAL A 33 -16.58 -7.31 -10.54
C VAL A 33 -15.96 -8.37 -9.62
N LEU A 34 -14.69 -8.19 -9.23
CA LEU A 34 -14.00 -9.06 -8.29
C LEU A 34 -14.74 -9.12 -6.95
N PHE A 35 -15.12 -7.97 -6.38
CA PHE A 35 -15.86 -7.89 -5.12
C PHE A 35 -17.18 -8.67 -5.17
N GLU A 36 -17.99 -8.45 -6.20
CA GLU A 36 -19.26 -9.14 -6.36
C GLU A 36 -19.08 -10.64 -6.53
N THR A 37 -18.06 -11.05 -7.29
CA THR A 37 -17.74 -12.46 -7.55
C THR A 37 -17.24 -13.16 -6.28
N GLU A 38 -16.35 -12.51 -5.54
CA GLU A 38 -15.80 -13.02 -4.29
C GLU A 38 -16.89 -13.26 -3.24
N ASN A 39 -17.81 -12.31 -3.07
CA ASN A 39 -18.93 -12.48 -2.14
C ASN A 39 -19.85 -13.64 -2.53
N LYS A 40 -20.08 -13.84 -3.83
CA LYS A 40 -20.86 -14.99 -4.34
C LYS A 40 -20.15 -16.30 -4.00
N ILE A 41 -18.84 -16.39 -4.24
CA ILE A 41 -18.03 -17.58 -3.90
C ILE A 41 -18.03 -17.82 -2.40
N ALA A 42 -17.78 -16.80 -1.59
CA ALA A 42 -17.78 -16.90 -0.13
C ALA A 42 -19.14 -17.43 0.38
N THR A 43 -20.24 -16.91 -0.15
CA THR A 43 -21.60 -17.36 0.19
C THR A 43 -21.82 -18.83 -0.18
N LEU A 44 -21.41 -19.25 -1.37
CA LEU A 44 -21.54 -20.65 -1.82
C LEU A 44 -20.74 -21.59 -0.92
N ILE A 45 -19.49 -21.25 -0.59
CA ILE A 45 -18.62 -22.08 0.25
C ILE A 45 -19.18 -22.17 1.69
N GLN A 46 -19.60 -21.04 2.26
CA GLN A 46 -20.19 -21.00 3.60
C GLN A 46 -21.49 -21.80 3.70
N ARG A 47 -22.34 -21.79 2.67
CA ARG A 47 -23.55 -22.63 2.60
C ARG A 47 -23.25 -24.12 2.62
N ASN A 48 -22.05 -24.52 2.21
CA ASN A 48 -21.58 -25.91 2.27
C ASN A 48 -20.82 -26.21 3.58
N GLY A 49 -20.88 -25.33 4.59
CA GLY A 49 -20.28 -25.53 5.91
C GLY A 49 -18.76 -25.31 5.96
N LEU A 50 -18.15 -24.86 4.86
CA LEU A 50 -16.72 -24.61 4.78
C LEU A 50 -16.38 -23.16 5.15
N ARG A 51 -15.22 -22.96 5.78
CA ARG A 51 -14.65 -21.62 6.02
C ARG A 51 -13.92 -21.15 4.77
N PHE A 52 -14.15 -19.89 4.37
CA PHE A 52 -13.45 -19.22 3.26
C PHE A 52 -12.92 -17.87 3.72
N SER A 53 -11.70 -17.51 3.30
CA SER A 53 -11.05 -16.25 3.67
C SER A 53 -10.66 -15.47 2.43
N THR A 54 -11.09 -14.21 2.39
CA THR A 54 -10.81 -13.21 1.35
C THR A 54 -9.57 -12.36 1.67
N ASN A 55 -8.89 -12.68 2.78
CA ASN A 55 -7.82 -11.85 3.33
C ASN A 55 -6.61 -11.76 2.40
N LYS A 56 -6.31 -12.82 1.63
CA LYS A 56 -5.14 -12.83 0.74
C LYS A 56 -5.32 -11.83 -0.41
N ILE A 57 -6.47 -11.85 -1.10
CA ILE A 57 -6.80 -10.89 -2.16
C ILE A 57 -6.75 -9.46 -1.60
N THR A 58 -7.29 -9.25 -0.40
CA THR A 58 -7.24 -7.95 0.27
C THR A 58 -5.79 -7.50 0.55
N ALA A 59 -4.91 -8.40 0.98
CA ALA A 59 -3.49 -8.10 1.20
C ALA A 59 -2.80 -7.73 -0.12
N ASP A 60 -2.92 -8.59 -1.14
CA ASP A 60 -2.29 -8.40 -2.46
C ASP A 60 -2.70 -7.06 -3.13
N ILE A 61 -3.99 -6.67 -3.01
CA ILE A 61 -4.48 -5.38 -3.52
C ILE A 61 -3.86 -4.20 -2.77
N GLY A 62 -3.70 -4.31 -1.45
CA GLY A 62 -3.09 -3.23 -0.68
C GLY A 62 -1.59 -3.10 -0.91
N GLU A 63 -0.89 -4.20 -1.15
CA GLU A 63 0.51 -4.21 -1.63
C GLU A 63 0.63 -3.54 -2.99
N PHE A 64 -0.27 -3.84 -3.94
CA PHE A 64 -0.32 -3.16 -5.23
C PHE A 64 -0.44 -1.63 -5.08
N TYR A 65 -1.40 -1.16 -4.27
CA TYR A 65 -1.56 0.28 -4.05
C TYR A 65 -0.32 0.90 -3.40
N ALA A 66 0.25 0.25 -2.38
CA ALA A 66 1.47 0.71 -1.72
C ALA A 66 2.62 0.83 -2.73
N HIS A 67 2.92 -0.25 -3.47
CA HIS A 67 3.97 -0.26 -4.48
C HIS A 67 3.79 0.85 -5.52
N LYS A 68 2.57 1.02 -6.02
CA LYS A 68 2.26 2.00 -7.05
C LYS A 68 2.44 3.44 -6.57
N LEU A 69 1.85 3.80 -5.42
CA LEU A 69 1.92 5.17 -4.88
C LEU A 69 3.31 5.52 -4.36
N LEU A 70 4.02 4.58 -3.74
CA LEU A 70 5.38 4.83 -3.26
C LEU A 70 6.36 5.07 -4.41
N ASN A 71 6.16 4.41 -5.56
CA ASN A 71 6.95 4.67 -6.78
C ASN A 71 6.57 5.99 -7.46
N GLU A 72 5.33 6.46 -7.32
CA GLU A 72 4.87 7.74 -7.90
C GLU A 72 5.24 8.96 -7.03
N GLU A 73 5.52 8.76 -5.74
CA GLU A 73 5.88 9.85 -4.83
C GLU A 73 7.33 10.33 -5.05
N GLU A 74 7.46 11.45 -5.76
CA GLU A 74 8.75 11.98 -6.24
C GLU A 74 9.74 12.33 -5.12
N ASN A 75 9.30 12.53 -3.88
CA ASN A 75 10.15 13.03 -2.80
C ASN A 75 10.63 11.96 -1.81
N MET A 76 10.31 10.68 -2.04
CA MET A 76 10.61 9.62 -1.08
C MET A 76 11.63 8.61 -1.59
N PHE A 77 11.33 7.91 -2.69
CA PHE A 77 12.09 6.76 -3.16
C PHE A 77 12.66 6.97 -4.55
N GLU A 78 13.89 6.51 -4.77
CA GLU A 78 14.48 6.36 -6.10
C GLU A 78 13.82 5.19 -6.83
N VAL A 79 13.60 4.09 -6.11
CA VAL A 79 12.90 2.90 -6.59
C VAL A 79 12.29 2.14 -5.41
N VAL A 80 11.14 1.50 -5.65
CA VAL A 80 10.53 0.52 -4.74
C VAL A 80 10.30 -0.79 -5.48
N THR A 81 10.83 -1.88 -4.93
CA THR A 81 10.72 -3.24 -5.48
C THR A 81 9.91 -4.12 -4.56
N GLN A 82 9.10 -5.01 -5.13
CA GLN A 82 8.36 -6.02 -4.37
C GLN A 82 9.24 -7.25 -4.13
N GLU A 83 9.21 -7.77 -2.92
CA GLU A 83 9.81 -9.05 -2.59
C GLU A 83 8.88 -10.18 -3.07
N THR A 84 9.41 -11.09 -3.89
CA THR A 84 8.61 -12.17 -4.50
C THR A 84 8.68 -13.49 -3.74
N SER A 85 9.59 -13.60 -2.78
CA SER A 85 9.72 -14.81 -1.97
C SER A 85 8.67 -14.83 -0.87
N SER A 86 7.95 -15.94 -0.75
CA SER A 86 7.02 -16.19 0.36
C SER A 86 7.70 -16.30 1.73
N THR A 87 9.04 -16.42 1.76
CA THR A 87 9.85 -16.42 2.99
C THR A 87 10.47 -15.06 3.28
N SER A 88 10.19 -14.04 2.46
CA SER A 88 10.71 -12.69 2.71
C SER A 88 10.23 -12.17 4.06
N GLU A 89 11.04 -11.31 4.67
CA GLU A 89 10.73 -10.69 5.95
C GLU A 89 9.86 -9.43 5.83
N CYS A 90 9.74 -8.88 4.63
CA CYS A 90 8.98 -7.69 4.31
C CYS A 90 8.41 -7.79 2.90
N ASP A 91 7.39 -6.98 2.62
CA ASP A 91 6.67 -7.02 1.35
C ASP A 91 7.38 -6.21 0.25
N LEU A 92 7.98 -5.06 0.61
CA LEU A 92 8.70 -4.19 -0.35
C LEU A 92 10.06 -3.74 0.20
N ILE A 93 11.00 -3.46 -0.71
CA ILE A 93 12.26 -2.78 -0.44
C ILE A 93 12.26 -1.42 -1.13
N GLY A 94 12.56 -0.36 -0.39
CA GLY A 94 12.65 1.00 -0.91
C GLY A 94 14.06 1.57 -0.84
N ILE A 95 14.56 2.08 -1.96
CA ILE A 95 15.82 2.84 -2.00
C ILE A 95 15.50 4.32 -1.87
N LEU A 96 15.96 4.97 -0.80
CA LEU A 96 15.72 6.39 -0.54
C LEU A 96 16.50 7.28 -1.50
N LYS A 97 15.84 8.33 -2.01
CA LYS A 97 16.54 9.41 -2.73
C LYS A 97 17.56 10.10 -1.84
N LYS A 98 18.59 10.69 -2.45
CA LYS A 98 19.63 11.43 -1.73
C LYS A 98 19.06 12.56 -0.85
N ASN A 99 18.02 13.24 -1.31
CA ASN A 99 17.31 14.32 -0.63
C ASN A 99 15.92 13.89 -0.12
N SER A 100 15.70 12.59 0.08
CA SER A 100 14.41 12.05 0.52
C SER A 100 13.94 12.70 1.82
N SER A 101 12.65 13.05 1.88
CA SER A 101 12.00 13.55 3.10
C SER A 101 12.00 12.52 4.24
N LEU A 102 12.21 11.25 3.92
CA LEU A 102 12.28 10.14 4.87
C LEU A 102 13.62 10.04 5.60
N LYS A 103 14.68 10.71 5.12
CA LYS A 103 16.01 10.69 5.78
C LYS A 103 16.02 11.28 7.19
N LYS A 104 15.02 12.09 7.55
CA LYS A 104 14.85 12.56 8.93
C LYS A 104 14.41 11.45 9.90
N HIS A 105 13.94 10.32 9.37
CA HIS A 105 13.47 9.15 10.12
C HIS A 105 14.39 7.94 9.99
N PHE A 106 15.15 7.84 8.89
CA PHE A 106 15.98 6.67 8.58
C PHE A 106 17.41 7.06 8.22
N ASN A 107 18.38 6.35 8.83
CA ASN A 107 19.81 6.53 8.58
C ASN A 107 20.33 5.66 7.42
N SER A 108 19.54 4.67 6.97
CA SER A 108 19.90 3.77 5.87
C SER A 108 19.46 4.35 4.52
N LYS A 109 20.21 4.01 3.45
CA LYS A 109 19.79 4.29 2.07
C LYS A 109 18.66 3.36 1.65
N GLU A 110 18.69 2.12 2.11
CA GLU A 110 17.69 1.09 1.81
C GLU A 110 16.81 0.89 3.04
N ILE A 111 15.50 0.80 2.83
CA ILE A 111 14.54 0.54 3.90
C ILE A 111 13.66 -0.66 3.55
N LYS A 112 13.41 -1.51 4.53
CA LYS A 112 12.44 -2.60 4.48
C LYS A 112 11.05 -2.06 4.78
N ILE A 113 10.07 -2.37 3.93
CA ILE A 113 8.71 -1.86 4.04
C ILE A 113 7.75 -3.04 4.21
N GLU A 114 7.02 -3.05 5.32
CA GLU A 114 5.91 -3.95 5.56
C GLU A 114 4.61 -3.29 5.11
N VAL A 115 3.78 -4.00 4.37
CA VAL A 115 2.44 -3.57 3.98
C VAL A 115 1.40 -4.28 4.82
N LYS A 116 0.44 -3.50 5.33
CA LYS A 116 -0.73 -4.05 6.01
C LYS A 116 -1.98 -3.39 5.49
N THR A 117 -2.87 -4.20 4.94
CA THR A 117 -4.12 -3.71 4.36
C THR A 117 -5.26 -3.80 5.36
N ARG A 118 -6.00 -2.70 5.52
CA ARG A 118 -7.29 -2.70 6.19
C ARG A 118 -8.39 -2.50 5.15
N ARG A 119 -9.43 -3.32 5.23
CA ARG A 119 -10.61 -3.22 4.37
C ARG A 119 -11.84 -2.93 5.22
N ASN A 120 -12.26 -1.68 5.27
CA ASN A 120 -13.44 -1.16 5.97
C ASN A 120 -13.81 -1.92 7.27
N GLN A 121 -12.84 -2.05 8.20
CA GLN A 121 -13.06 -2.67 9.50
C GLN A 121 -13.97 -1.78 10.36
N LYS A 122 -15.08 -2.33 10.85
CA LYS A 122 -15.92 -1.68 11.86
C LYS A 122 -15.30 -1.86 13.25
N GLY A 123 -15.23 -0.80 14.05
CA GLY A 123 -14.74 -0.84 15.44
C GLY A 123 -13.25 -0.49 15.60
N VAL A 124 -12.60 -1.04 16.63
CA VAL A 124 -11.19 -0.77 16.93
C VAL A 124 -10.31 -1.30 15.79
N LYS A 125 -9.60 -0.38 15.13
CA LYS A 125 -8.71 -0.69 14.00
C LYS A 125 -7.45 -1.37 14.56
N TYR A 126 -7.26 -2.67 14.31
CA TYR A 126 -6.04 -3.35 14.69
C TYR A 126 -5.42 -4.16 13.55
N LEU A 127 -4.10 -4.17 13.48
CA LEU A 127 -3.32 -4.96 12.54
C LEU A 127 -2.73 -6.15 13.29
N SER A 128 -3.11 -7.36 12.89
CA SER A 128 -2.61 -8.59 13.50
C SER A 128 -1.23 -8.98 12.97
N SER A 129 -0.48 -9.73 13.78
CA SER A 129 0.77 -10.40 13.40
C SER A 129 1.88 -9.44 12.95
N LEU A 130 1.86 -8.20 13.45
CA LEU A 130 2.89 -7.22 13.14
C LEU A 130 4.17 -7.56 13.92
N LYS A 131 5.30 -7.57 13.22
CA LYS A 131 6.64 -7.82 13.77
C LYS A 131 7.56 -6.63 13.49
N PRO A 132 7.52 -5.58 14.32
CA PRO A 132 8.27 -4.35 14.05
C PRO A 132 9.79 -4.53 13.91
N GLU A 133 10.35 -5.63 14.38
CA GLU A 133 11.76 -5.97 14.19
C GLU A 133 12.13 -6.35 12.76
N LYS A 134 11.16 -6.61 11.88
CA LYS A 134 11.39 -7.09 10.51
C LYS A 134 11.39 -6.01 9.42
N PHE A 135 10.93 -4.81 9.75
CA PHE A 135 10.80 -3.71 8.80
C PHE A 135 11.28 -2.39 9.41
N ASP A 136 11.53 -1.40 8.55
CA ASP A 136 11.85 -0.03 8.94
C ASP A 136 10.63 0.89 8.84
N LEU A 137 9.78 0.62 7.84
CA LEU A 137 8.57 1.37 7.56
C LEU A 137 7.35 0.45 7.48
N LEU A 138 6.29 0.81 8.21
CA LEU A 138 4.97 0.22 8.02
C LEU A 138 4.16 1.11 7.08
N CYS A 139 3.73 0.52 5.97
CA CYS A 139 2.81 1.09 5.00
C CYS A 139 1.42 0.50 5.24
N MET A 140 0.56 1.24 5.93
CA MET A 140 -0.80 0.81 6.18
C MET A 140 -1.73 1.31 5.08
N THR A 141 -2.28 0.39 4.30
CA THR A 141 -3.17 0.67 3.19
C THR A 141 -4.63 0.56 3.63
N ASP A 142 -5.35 1.67 3.59
CA ASP A 142 -6.80 1.72 3.84
C ASP A 142 -7.59 1.65 2.55
N ILE A 143 -8.39 0.59 2.42
CA ILE A 143 -9.27 0.40 1.27
C ILE A 143 -10.73 0.26 1.70
N ASN A 144 -11.62 0.71 0.83
CA ASN A 144 -13.06 0.58 0.95
C ASN A 144 -13.51 -0.89 0.73
N GLN A 145 -14.79 -1.18 0.99
CA GLN A 145 -15.33 -2.53 0.78
C GLN A 145 -15.23 -3.01 -0.66
N ASP A 146 -15.35 -2.09 -1.62
CA ASP A 146 -15.25 -2.33 -3.05
C ASP A 146 -13.80 -2.37 -3.58
N TYR A 147 -12.83 -2.45 -2.67
CA TYR A 147 -11.39 -2.44 -2.96
C TYR A 147 -10.83 -1.10 -3.46
N SER A 148 -11.64 -0.04 -3.56
CA SER A 148 -11.09 1.28 -3.89
C SER A 148 -10.19 1.80 -2.77
N LEU A 149 -9.04 2.37 -3.14
CA LEU A 149 -8.12 2.97 -2.18
C LEU A 149 -8.75 4.21 -1.54
N ASN A 150 -8.75 4.26 -0.21
CA ASN A 150 -9.04 5.47 0.55
C ASN A 150 -7.73 6.26 0.79
N GLN A 151 -6.79 5.67 1.53
CA GLN A 151 -5.57 6.36 1.95
C GLN A 151 -4.45 5.37 2.31
N ILE A 152 -3.20 5.79 2.17
CA ILE A 152 -2.03 5.07 2.68
C ILE A 152 -1.40 5.88 3.80
N TYR A 153 -1.06 5.24 4.90
CA TYR A 153 -0.42 5.86 6.06
C TYR A 153 0.97 5.27 6.25
N LEU A 154 1.95 6.15 6.40
CA LEU A 154 3.34 5.77 6.61
C LEU A 154 3.71 5.95 8.07
N ILE A 155 4.16 4.87 8.70
CA ILE A 155 4.42 4.78 10.14
C ILE A 155 5.82 4.23 10.33
N THR A 156 6.65 4.92 11.11
CA THR A 156 8.00 4.40 11.41
C THR A 156 7.90 3.17 12.32
N THR A 157 8.88 2.28 12.23
CA THR A 157 8.99 1.15 13.17
C THR A 157 9.03 1.58 14.63
N ALA A 158 9.64 2.72 14.95
CA ALA A 158 9.66 3.25 16.32
C ALA A 158 8.22 3.51 16.82
N THR A 159 7.44 4.26 16.05
CA THR A 159 6.02 4.51 16.37
C THR A 159 5.19 3.24 16.38
N ALA A 160 5.42 2.31 15.44
CA ALA A 160 4.71 1.02 15.45
C ALA A 160 4.97 0.22 16.73
N LYS A 161 6.20 0.24 17.27
CA LYS A 161 6.54 -0.44 18.53
C LYS A 161 5.81 0.15 19.74
N GLU A 162 5.68 1.47 19.80
CA GLU A 162 5.02 2.16 20.92
C GLU A 162 3.55 1.80 21.06
N PHE A 163 2.86 1.54 19.94
CA PHE A 163 1.43 1.20 19.90
C PHE A 163 1.17 -0.30 19.75
N LEU A 164 2.20 -1.14 19.84
CA LEU A 164 2.08 -2.59 19.73
C LEU A 164 1.58 -3.17 21.05
N ASP A 165 0.42 -3.82 21.00
CA ASP A 165 -0.07 -4.68 22.07
C ASP A 165 0.67 -6.02 21.99
N ILE A 166 1.79 -6.11 22.72
CA ILE A 166 2.72 -7.25 22.73
C ILE A 166 1.98 -8.55 23.07
N LYS A 167 1.05 -8.52 24.02
CA LYS A 167 0.31 -9.70 24.49
C LYS A 167 -0.45 -10.37 23.35
N TYR A 168 -1.00 -9.59 22.43
CA TYR A 168 -1.79 -10.08 21.30
C TYR A 168 -1.09 -9.94 19.94
N SER A 169 0.17 -9.46 19.94
CA SER A 169 0.95 -9.17 18.73
C SER A 169 0.13 -8.39 17.69
N ARG A 170 -0.57 -7.35 18.16
CA ARG A 170 -1.44 -6.50 17.34
C ARG A 170 -1.10 -5.04 17.51
N LEU A 171 -1.12 -4.30 16.42
CA LEU A 171 -1.01 -2.84 16.46
C LEU A 171 -2.41 -2.25 16.55
N ILE A 172 -2.70 -1.46 17.59
CA ILE A 172 -3.93 -0.66 17.61
C ILE A 172 -3.64 0.59 16.79
N PHE A 173 -4.13 0.59 15.55
CA PHE A 173 -3.84 1.67 14.61
C PHE A 173 -4.66 2.92 14.94
N LYS A 174 -3.97 4.06 14.98
CA LYS A 174 -4.55 5.40 15.02
C LYS A 174 -3.91 6.26 13.94
N GLU A 175 -4.69 7.16 13.36
CA GLU A 175 -4.22 7.95 12.21
C GLU A 175 -3.10 8.92 12.61
N GLU A 176 -3.09 9.41 13.86
CA GLU A 176 -2.00 10.25 14.38
C GLU A 176 -0.63 9.54 14.47
N MET A 177 -0.59 8.20 14.35
CA MET A 177 0.67 7.45 14.31
C MET A 177 1.44 7.67 13.00
N ALA A 178 0.75 8.11 11.95
CA ALA A 178 1.34 8.31 10.65
C ALA A 178 2.08 9.65 10.61
N PHE A 179 3.36 9.63 10.25
CA PHE A 179 4.12 10.87 10.06
C PHE A 179 3.79 11.54 8.72
N THR A 180 3.21 10.78 7.79
CA THR A 180 2.65 11.28 6.54
C THR A 180 1.62 10.30 5.99
N SER A 181 0.85 10.74 5.01
CA SER A 181 -0.13 9.92 4.32
C SER A 181 -0.16 10.23 2.84
N LEU A 182 -0.38 9.20 2.02
CA LEU A 182 -0.54 9.31 0.58
C LEU A 182 -2.01 9.12 0.23
N VAL A 183 -2.53 10.02 -0.58
CA VAL A 183 -3.84 9.92 -1.21
C VAL A 183 -3.65 9.95 -2.71
N LYS A 184 -4.44 9.16 -3.43
CA LYS A 184 -4.46 9.21 -4.89
C LYS A 184 -5.02 10.57 -5.32
N ARG A 185 -4.19 11.38 -5.98
CA ARG A 185 -4.58 12.69 -6.56
C ARG A 185 -5.30 12.52 -7.89
#